data_AF-A0A5E4BML7-F1
#
_entry.id   AF-A0A5E4BML7-F1
#
_cell.length_a   1.000
_cell.length_b   1.000
_cell.length_c   1.000
_cell.angle_alpha   90.00
_cell.angle_beta   90.00
_cell.angle_gamma   90.00
#
_symmetry.space_group_name_H-M   'P 1'
#
loop_
_entity.id
_entity.type
_entity.pdbx_description
1 polymer ?
#
loop_
_entity_poly.entity_id
_entity_poly.type
_entity_poly.pdbx_seq_one_letter_code
_entity_poly.pdbx_strand_id
1 'polypeptide(L)'
;MRLPGRTRPPPAPQPAQHPALRRQVEPPGQLLRLFYCTVLVCSKEIAALTDFSGYLTKLLQNHTAYACDGDHLNLRCPRHSTISVQSAFYGQDYQMCSSQQPASQREDSLNCVAPTTLQKVLDECQNQRACHLLVNSRVFGPDLCPGSSKYLLVSFKCQPSK
;
A
#
# COMPACT_ATOMS: atom_id res chain seq x y z
N MET A 1 -50.17 -97.56 -41.57
CA MET A 1 -49.05 -96.59 -41.69
C MET A 1 -49.55 -95.20 -41.32
N ARG A 2 -49.12 -94.64 -40.18
CA ARG A 2 -48.66 -93.25 -40.03
C ARG A 2 -48.07 -93.08 -38.62
N LEU A 3 -46.87 -92.52 -38.60
CA LEU A 3 -45.95 -92.35 -37.48
C LEU A 3 -46.47 -91.33 -36.44
N PRO A 4 -46.02 -91.41 -35.17
CA PRO A 4 -46.30 -90.39 -34.17
C PRO A 4 -45.49 -89.11 -34.44
N GLY A 5 -46.17 -87.98 -34.53
CA GLY A 5 -45.56 -86.65 -34.60
C GLY A 5 -45.02 -86.21 -33.24
N ARG A 6 -43.79 -85.71 -33.23
CA ARG A 6 -43.09 -85.17 -32.05
C ARG A 6 -43.23 -83.66 -31.96
N THR A 7 -42.95 -83.15 -30.75
CA THR A 7 -42.64 -81.75 -30.31
C THR A 7 -43.85 -80.96 -29.78
N ARG A 8 -43.74 -80.18 -28.68
CA ARG A 8 -42.60 -79.43 -28.13
C ARG A 8 -42.83 -79.18 -26.61
N PRO A 9 -41.80 -79.15 -25.75
CA PRO A 9 -41.96 -78.78 -24.34
C PRO A 9 -42.17 -77.27 -24.16
N PRO A 10 -42.85 -76.83 -23.09
CA PRO A 10 -43.12 -75.41 -22.81
C PRO A 10 -41.85 -74.67 -22.36
N PRO A 11 -41.78 -73.33 -22.55
CA PRO A 11 -40.64 -72.51 -22.16
C PRO A 11 -40.55 -72.33 -20.63
N ALA A 12 -39.31 -72.18 -20.14
CA ALA A 12 -38.94 -71.95 -18.74
C ALA A 12 -39.29 -70.52 -18.25
N PRO A 13 -39.36 -70.27 -16.92
CA PRO A 13 -39.95 -69.06 -16.36
C PRO A 13 -39.01 -67.83 -16.44
N GLN A 14 -39.61 -66.65 -16.58
CA GLN A 14 -38.90 -65.36 -16.60
C GLN A 14 -38.67 -64.84 -15.17
N PRO A 15 -37.52 -64.19 -14.86
CA PRO A 15 -37.25 -63.65 -13.54
C PRO A 15 -38.03 -62.35 -13.30
N ALA A 16 -38.57 -62.21 -12.09
CA ALA A 16 -39.29 -61.04 -11.62
C ALA A 16 -38.41 -59.79 -11.59
N GLN A 17 -38.87 -58.69 -12.20
CA GLN A 17 -38.25 -57.37 -12.08
C GLN A 17 -38.70 -56.74 -10.75
N HIS A 18 -37.77 -56.61 -9.80
CA HIS A 18 -37.98 -55.78 -8.61
C HIS A 18 -37.71 -54.31 -8.97
N PRO A 19 -38.57 -53.34 -8.58
CA PRO A 19 -38.25 -51.93 -8.72
C PRO A 19 -37.19 -51.56 -7.68
N ALA A 20 -35.96 -51.28 -8.15
CA ALA A 20 -34.94 -50.68 -7.32
C ALA A 20 -35.36 -49.25 -6.97
N LEU A 21 -35.70 -49.03 -5.70
CA LEU A 21 -35.92 -47.69 -5.14
C LEU A 21 -34.60 -46.91 -5.25
N ARG A 22 -34.47 -46.05 -6.27
CA ARG A 22 -33.35 -45.11 -6.41
C ARG A 22 -33.34 -44.21 -5.17
N ARG A 23 -32.41 -44.43 -4.24
CA ARG A 23 -32.02 -43.41 -3.28
C ARG A 23 -31.53 -42.20 -4.08
N GLN A 24 -32.22 -41.08 -4.00
CA GLN A 24 -31.64 -39.80 -4.44
C GLN A 24 -30.48 -39.48 -3.49
N VAL A 25 -29.27 -39.69 -3.98
CA VAL A 25 -28.04 -39.19 -3.36
C VAL A 25 -27.91 -37.74 -3.83
N GLU A 26 -28.05 -36.77 -2.91
CA GLU A 26 -27.70 -35.37 -3.18
C GLU A 26 -26.24 -35.33 -3.66
N PRO A 27 -25.90 -34.64 -4.76
CA PRO A 27 -24.57 -34.69 -5.33
C PRO A 27 -23.54 -34.15 -4.32
N PRO A 28 -22.40 -34.83 -4.10
CA PRO A 28 -21.34 -34.42 -3.17
C PRO A 28 -20.68 -33.05 -3.51
N GLY A 29 -21.12 -32.41 -4.60
CA GLY A 29 -20.62 -31.11 -5.04
C GLY A 29 -21.23 -29.91 -4.31
N GLN A 30 -22.36 -30.04 -3.61
CA GLN A 30 -23.04 -28.87 -3.02
C GLN A 30 -22.30 -28.35 -1.77
N LEU A 31 -21.90 -29.25 -0.86
CA LEU A 31 -21.03 -28.94 0.27
C LEU A 31 -19.64 -28.45 -0.17
N LEU A 32 -19.06 -29.09 -1.20
CA LEU A 32 -17.76 -28.69 -1.74
C LEU A 32 -17.81 -27.27 -2.34
N ARG A 33 -18.88 -26.92 -3.05
CA ARG A 33 -19.10 -25.56 -3.57
C ARG A 33 -19.21 -24.54 -2.44
N LEU A 34 -19.96 -24.83 -1.38
CA LEU A 34 -20.08 -23.93 -0.24
C LEU A 34 -18.73 -23.72 0.45
N PHE A 35 -17.97 -24.78 0.69
CA PHE A 35 -16.62 -24.69 1.26
C PHE A 35 -15.65 -23.89 0.38
N TYR A 36 -15.69 -24.10 -0.94
CA TYR A 36 -14.86 -23.34 -1.87
C TYR A 36 -15.23 -21.85 -1.88
N CYS A 37 -16.53 -21.55 -1.86
CA CYS A 37 -17.03 -20.18 -1.77
C CYS A 37 -16.60 -19.51 -0.45
N THR A 38 -16.73 -20.18 0.70
CA THR A 38 -16.30 -19.60 1.98
C THR A 38 -14.80 -19.36 2.01
N VAL A 39 -13.98 -20.29 1.52
CA VAL A 39 -12.52 -20.09 1.42
C VAL A 39 -12.16 -18.92 0.49
N LEU A 40 -12.84 -18.76 -0.65
CA LEU A 40 -12.62 -17.63 -1.56
C LEU A 40 -13.05 -16.29 -0.96
N VAL A 41 -14.17 -16.27 -0.24
CA VAL A 41 -14.64 -15.06 0.47
C VAL A 41 -13.69 -14.72 1.61
N CYS A 42 -13.34 -15.69 2.45
CA CYS A 42 -12.39 -15.51 3.55
C CYS A 42 -11.01 -15.06 3.07
N SER A 43 -10.49 -15.61 1.96
CA SER A 43 -9.19 -15.19 1.42
C SER A 43 -9.19 -13.74 0.91
N LYS A 44 -10.30 -13.28 0.30
CA LYS A 44 -10.49 -11.87 -0.08
C LYS A 44 -10.61 -10.93 1.12
N GLU A 45 -11.33 -11.33 2.17
CA GLU A 45 -11.42 -10.54 3.40
C GLU A 45 -10.07 -10.42 4.10
N ILE A 46 -9.31 -11.53 4.20
CA ILE A 46 -7.96 -11.52 4.76
C ILE A 46 -7.04 -10.59 3.95
N ALA A 47 -7.09 -10.66 2.61
CA ALA A 47 -6.31 -9.77 1.75
C ALA A 47 -6.67 -8.28 1.99
N ALA A 48 -7.96 -7.95 2.05
CA ALA A 48 -8.42 -6.59 2.33
C ALA A 48 -7.99 -6.09 3.72
N LEU A 49 -7.99 -6.96 4.74
CA LEU A 49 -7.52 -6.62 6.09
C LEU A 49 -6.00 -6.39 6.12
N THR A 50 -5.22 -7.19 5.40
CA THR A 50 -3.78 -6.97 5.27
C THR A 50 -3.45 -5.69 4.51
N ASP A 51 -4.23 -5.36 3.47
CA ASP A 51 -4.09 -4.11 2.72
C ASP A 51 -4.41 -2.90 3.60
N PHE A 52 -5.47 -2.99 4.40
CA PHE A 52 -5.85 -1.94 5.35
C PHE A 52 -4.80 -1.76 6.46
N SER A 53 -4.30 -2.87 7.02
CA SER A 53 -3.22 -2.86 8.01
C SER A 53 -1.94 -2.22 7.45
N GLY A 54 -1.55 -2.59 6.22
CA GLY A 54 -0.40 -2.01 5.54
C GLY A 54 -0.58 -0.52 5.23
N TYR A 55 -1.78 -0.13 4.80
CA TYR A 55 -2.13 1.27 4.58
C TYR A 55 -2.05 2.10 5.87
N LEU A 56 -2.64 1.61 6.96
CA LEU A 56 -2.61 2.29 8.26
C LEU A 56 -1.18 2.45 8.77
N THR A 57 -0.36 1.40 8.64
CA THR A 57 1.05 1.44 9.03
C THR A 57 1.80 2.52 8.25
N LYS A 58 1.49 2.69 6.95
CA LYS A 58 2.09 3.73 6.10
C LYS A 58 1.63 5.14 6.45
N LEU A 59 0.40 5.34 6.93
CA LEU A 59 -0.08 6.64 7.38
C LEU A 59 0.54 7.08 8.71
N LEU A 60 0.76 6.13 9.63
CA LEU A 60 1.28 6.43 10.96
C LEU A 60 2.80 6.64 10.98
N GLN A 61 3.50 6.29 9.90
CA GLN A 61 4.94 6.49 9.79
C GLN A 61 5.32 7.97 9.72
N ASN A 62 6.38 8.30 10.44
CA ASN A 62 7.11 9.55 10.25
C ASN A 62 8.01 9.42 9.04
N HIS A 63 7.94 10.40 8.16
CA HIS A 63 8.80 10.50 7.00
C HIS A 63 9.69 11.74 7.11
N THR A 64 10.92 11.59 6.65
CA THR A 64 11.87 12.70 6.54
C THR A 64 12.36 12.75 5.11
N ALA A 65 12.37 13.95 4.53
CA ALA A 65 12.89 14.20 3.20
C ALA A 65 13.80 15.43 3.23
N TYR A 66 14.78 15.45 2.34
CA TYR A 66 15.68 16.58 2.20
C TYR A 66 15.92 16.93 0.73
N ALA A 67 16.38 18.15 0.49
CA ALA A 67 16.84 18.63 -0.81
C ALA A 67 17.89 19.72 -0.60
N CYS A 68 18.92 19.74 -1.45
CA CYS A 68 20.00 20.72 -1.37
C CYS A 68 19.58 22.07 -1.95
N ASP A 69 20.34 23.12 -1.65
CA ASP A 69 20.15 24.43 -2.25
C ASP A 69 20.26 24.37 -3.78
N GLY A 70 19.24 24.86 -4.48
CA GLY A 70 19.09 24.77 -5.93
C GLY A 70 18.28 23.56 -6.44
N ASP A 71 18.06 22.55 -5.60
CA ASP A 71 17.28 21.36 -5.95
C ASP A 71 15.79 21.51 -5.61
N HIS A 72 15.01 20.48 -5.93
CA HIS A 72 13.59 20.41 -5.58
C HIS A 72 13.32 19.33 -4.52
N LEU A 73 12.58 19.72 -3.48
CA LEU A 73 12.01 18.79 -2.52
C LEU A 73 10.78 18.11 -3.13
N ASN A 74 10.68 16.79 -2.98
CA ASN A 74 9.52 16.01 -3.43
C ASN A 74 8.91 15.23 -2.27
N LEU A 75 7.69 15.60 -1.86
CA LEU A 75 6.92 14.91 -0.82
C LEU A 75 5.70 14.25 -1.45
N ARG A 76 5.37 13.02 -1.04
CA ARG A 76 4.21 12.31 -1.58
C ARG A 76 3.56 11.37 -0.58
N CYS A 77 2.25 11.50 -0.44
CA CYS A 77 1.42 10.62 0.36
C CYS A 77 0.58 9.63 -0.50
N PRO A 78 0.18 8.48 0.10
CA PRO A 78 -0.76 7.54 -0.51
C PRO A 78 -2.09 8.17 -0.96
N ARG A 79 -2.91 7.43 -1.73
CA ARG A 79 -4.27 7.87 -2.09
C ARG A 79 -5.09 8.11 -0.82
N HIS A 80 -6.03 9.05 -0.86
CA HIS A 80 -6.93 9.41 0.27
C HIS A 80 -6.19 9.88 1.53
N SER A 81 -4.98 10.43 1.36
CA SER A 81 -4.20 11.02 2.43
C SER A 81 -3.47 12.26 1.93
N THR A 82 -3.12 13.14 2.87
CA THR A 82 -2.49 14.42 2.63
C THR A 82 -1.30 14.61 3.57
N ILE A 83 -0.36 15.43 3.13
CA ILE A 83 0.85 15.78 3.86
C ILE A 83 0.46 16.62 5.08
N SER A 84 1.00 16.23 6.23
CA SER A 84 0.95 16.97 7.48
C SER A 84 2.38 17.26 7.91
N VAL A 85 2.81 18.51 7.73
CA VAL A 85 4.17 18.95 8.05
C VAL A 85 4.33 18.97 9.57
N GLN A 86 5.37 18.31 10.08
CA GLN A 86 5.67 18.26 11.51
C GLN A 86 6.76 19.28 11.88
N SER A 87 7.81 19.36 11.07
CA SER A 87 8.88 20.35 11.21
C SER A 87 9.58 20.57 9.87
N ALA A 88 10.20 21.74 9.72
CA ALA A 88 11.06 22.04 8.58
C ALA A 88 12.25 22.89 9.04
N PHE A 89 13.40 22.62 8.45
CA PHE A 89 14.67 23.26 8.74
C PHE A 89 15.37 23.58 7.42
N TYR A 90 15.78 24.82 7.22
CA TYR A 90 16.64 25.21 6.10
C TYR A 90 17.83 25.96 6.64
N GLY A 91 19.01 25.37 6.45
CA GLY A 91 20.25 25.83 7.08
C GLY A 91 21.46 25.08 6.52
N GLN A 92 22.62 25.33 7.13
CA GLN A 92 23.88 24.73 6.68
C GLN A 92 23.95 23.24 7.00
N ASP A 93 24.42 22.46 6.03
CA ASP A 93 24.91 21.09 6.28
C ASP A 93 26.40 20.99 5.99
N TYR A 94 27.07 20.13 6.75
CA TYR A 94 28.45 19.76 6.50
C TYR A 94 28.58 18.39 5.82
N GLN A 95 27.51 17.57 5.71
CA GLN A 95 27.62 16.18 5.23
C GLN A 95 26.75 15.80 4.03
N MET A 96 25.49 16.21 3.90
CA MET A 96 24.61 15.74 2.81
C MET A 96 24.79 16.49 1.50
N CYS A 97 24.97 17.81 1.56
CA CYS A 97 24.99 18.68 0.37
C CYS A 97 26.37 19.28 0.06
N SER A 98 27.40 18.93 0.83
CA SER A 98 28.76 19.48 0.65
C SER A 98 29.56 18.60 -0.31
N SER A 99 29.99 19.16 -1.44
CA SER A 99 30.81 18.42 -2.41
C SER A 99 32.28 18.33 -2.00
N GLN A 100 32.85 19.32 -1.29
CA GLN A 100 34.25 19.32 -0.80
C GLN A 100 34.47 20.39 0.28
N GLN A 101 34.64 20.03 1.57
CA GLN A 101 35.60 20.69 2.49
C GLN A 101 35.61 20.07 3.92
N PRO A 102 36.72 20.18 4.67
CA PRO A 102 36.93 19.49 5.94
C PRO A 102 36.13 20.11 7.10
N ALA A 103 35.85 19.25 8.08
CA ALA A 103 35.05 19.48 9.27
C ALA A 103 35.67 20.45 10.31
N SER A 104 35.92 21.72 9.95
CA SER A 104 36.54 22.68 10.87
C SER A 104 35.63 23.81 11.40
N GLN A 105 34.32 23.76 11.19
CA GLN A 105 33.40 24.75 11.79
C GLN A 105 32.18 24.06 12.41
N ARG A 106 32.40 23.37 13.53
CA ARG A 106 31.32 22.73 14.30
C ARG A 106 30.53 23.70 15.19
N GLU A 107 30.98 24.94 15.41
CA GLU A 107 30.47 25.76 16.52
C GLU A 107 29.39 26.81 16.18
N ASP A 108 29.24 27.28 14.94
CA ASP A 108 28.27 28.36 14.62
C ASP A 108 26.94 27.90 14.00
N SER A 109 26.63 26.60 14.07
CA SER A 109 25.53 26.00 13.30
C SER A 109 24.12 26.32 13.83
N LEU A 110 24.00 26.80 15.08
CA LEU A 110 22.70 27.04 15.72
C LEU A 110 22.04 28.36 15.28
N ASN A 111 22.81 29.32 14.76
CA ASN A 111 22.29 30.62 14.30
C ASN A 111 21.94 30.62 12.80
N CYS A 112 22.11 29.47 12.14
CA CYS A 112 22.12 29.32 10.70
C CYS A 112 20.82 28.71 10.16
N VAL A 113 19.67 29.19 10.62
CA VAL A 113 18.37 28.63 10.25
C VAL A 113 17.44 29.72 9.77
N ALA A 114 16.91 29.58 8.55
CA ALA A 114 15.93 30.53 8.05
C ALA A 114 14.63 30.44 8.89
N PRO A 115 14.20 31.52 9.57
CA PRO A 115 13.07 31.46 10.50
C PRO A 115 11.74 31.20 9.79
N THR A 116 11.64 31.60 8.52
CA THR A 116 10.45 31.44 7.67
C THR A 116 10.32 30.05 7.04
N THR A 117 11.26 29.13 7.29
CA THR A 117 11.26 27.79 6.68
C THR A 117 9.96 27.03 6.92
N LEU A 118 9.57 26.89 8.19
CA LEU A 118 8.39 26.10 8.54
C LEU A 118 7.12 26.66 7.93
N GLN A 119 6.94 27.98 8.01
CA GLN A 119 5.76 28.65 7.44
C GLN A 119 5.68 28.41 5.94
N LYS A 120 6.80 28.58 5.22
CA LYS A 120 6.80 28.38 3.77
C LYS A 120 6.51 26.94 3.36
N VAL A 121 7.05 25.96 4.07
CA VAL A 121 6.75 24.54 3.80
C VAL A 121 5.30 24.20 4.14
N LEU A 122 4.75 24.78 5.21
CA LEU A 122 3.32 24.64 5.53
C LEU A 122 2.46 25.21 4.41
N ASP A 123 2.72 26.44 3.95
CA ASP A 123 1.91 27.11 2.94
C ASP A 123 1.88 26.34 1.61
N GLU A 124 3.02 25.74 1.22
CA GLU A 124 3.16 25.06 -0.08
C GLU A 124 2.74 23.58 -0.04
N CYS A 125 3.00 22.87 1.07
CA CYS A 125 2.85 21.42 1.13
C CYS A 125 1.70 20.93 2.03
N GLN A 126 1.24 21.72 3.00
CA GLN A 126 0.23 21.26 3.95
C GLN A 126 -1.08 20.91 3.22
N ASN A 127 -1.70 19.79 3.60
CA ASN A 127 -2.94 19.29 3.02
C ASN A 127 -2.86 18.93 1.51
N GLN A 128 -1.68 18.99 0.90
CA GLN A 128 -1.46 18.49 -0.46
C GLN A 128 -1.19 16.98 -0.41
N ARG A 129 -1.56 16.25 -1.46
CA ARG A 129 -1.15 14.84 -1.60
C ARG A 129 0.29 14.68 -2.08
N ALA A 130 0.74 15.59 -2.94
CA ALA A 130 2.09 15.66 -3.45
C ALA A 130 2.55 17.12 -3.44
N CYS A 131 3.79 17.36 -3.01
CA CYS A 131 4.38 18.69 -2.95
C CYS A 131 5.72 18.67 -3.67
N HIS A 132 5.94 19.67 -4.54
CA HIS A 132 7.19 19.88 -5.25
C HIS A 132 7.65 21.31 -5.01
N LEU A 133 8.71 21.49 -4.23
CA LEU A 133 9.13 22.80 -3.74
C LEU A 133 10.58 23.08 -4.12
N LEU A 134 10.83 24.19 -4.81
CA LEU A 134 12.18 24.64 -5.12
C LEU A 134 12.88 25.12 -3.85
N VAL A 135 14.05 24.57 -3.56
CA VAL A 135 14.84 24.91 -2.39
C VAL A 135 15.84 26.00 -2.75
N ASN A 136 15.61 27.22 -2.28
CA ASN A 136 16.62 28.27 -2.34
C ASN A 136 16.41 29.35 -1.27
N SER A 137 17.44 30.13 -0.99
CA SER A 137 17.39 31.22 -0.02
C SER A 137 16.29 32.25 -0.34
N ARG A 138 16.06 32.60 -1.61
CA ARG A 138 15.00 33.56 -1.98
C ARG A 138 13.60 33.12 -1.57
N VAL A 139 13.35 31.81 -1.55
CA VAL A 139 12.09 31.20 -1.12
C VAL A 139 11.94 31.22 0.39
N PHE A 140 13.02 30.93 1.12
CA PHE A 140 12.98 30.74 2.57
C PHE A 140 13.39 31.97 3.39
N GLY A 141 13.82 33.07 2.76
CA GLY A 141 14.12 34.33 3.44
C GLY A 141 15.60 34.74 3.36
N PRO A 142 15.99 35.83 4.04
CA PRO A 142 17.38 36.32 4.00
C PRO A 142 18.35 35.21 4.42
N ASP A 143 19.41 35.06 3.63
CA ASP A 143 20.43 34.08 3.89
C ASP A 143 21.27 34.47 5.10
N LEU A 144 21.07 33.78 6.22
CA LEU A 144 21.84 33.99 7.44
C LEU A 144 23.24 33.37 7.36
N CYS A 145 23.53 32.57 6.33
CA CYS A 145 24.78 31.81 6.19
C CYS A 145 25.34 31.87 4.76
N PRO A 146 25.86 33.03 4.36
CA PRO A 146 26.53 33.15 3.08
C PRO A 146 27.78 32.28 3.02
N GLY A 147 27.99 31.61 1.89
CA GLY A 147 29.21 30.83 1.63
C GLY A 147 29.20 29.37 2.13
N SER A 148 28.07 28.89 2.67
CA SER A 148 27.91 27.48 3.06
C SER A 148 26.93 26.72 2.17
N SER A 149 27.14 25.39 2.06
CA SER A 149 26.18 24.50 1.41
C SER A 149 24.96 24.32 2.32
N LYS A 150 23.79 24.68 1.80
CA LYS A 150 22.52 24.63 2.52
C LYS A 150 21.62 23.51 2.03
N TYR A 151 20.72 23.09 2.90
CA TYR A 151 19.73 22.06 2.62
C TYR A 151 18.44 22.35 3.36
N LEU A 152 17.35 21.90 2.76
CA LEU A 152 16.05 21.83 3.40
C LEU A 152 15.86 20.41 3.94
N LEU A 153 15.44 20.28 5.19
CA LEU A 153 15.02 19.05 5.84
C LEU A 153 13.58 19.19 6.30
N VAL A 154 12.69 18.30 5.88
CA VAL A 154 11.28 18.31 6.25
C VAL A 154 10.90 16.98 6.89
N SER A 155 10.32 17.05 8.09
CA SER A 155 9.65 15.94 8.73
C SER A 155 8.15 16.06 8.52
N PHE A 156 7.51 15.01 8.02
CA PHE A 156 6.09 15.00 7.70
C PHE A 156 5.44 13.65 7.99
N LYS A 157 4.11 13.68 8.14
CA LYS A 157 3.26 12.49 8.21
C LYS A 157 2.21 12.53 7.10
N CYS A 158 1.60 11.40 6.82
CA CYS A 158 0.42 11.34 5.95
C CYS A 158 -0.84 11.14 6.80
N GLN A 159 -1.78 12.07 6.73
CA GLN A 159 -3.06 11.98 7.43
C GLN A 159 -4.20 11.74 6.44
N PRO A 160 -5.28 11.03 6.84
CA PRO A 160 -6.47 10.90 5.99
C PRO A 160 -6.98 12.27 5.52
N SER A 161 -7.32 12.39 4.24
CA SER A 161 -8.00 13.58 3.73
C SER A 161 -9.40 13.68 4.35
N LYS A 162 -9.81 14.89 4.78
CA LYS A 162 -11.19 15.16 5.18
C LYS A 162 -12.14 15.15 3.99
#